data_AF-A0A839HJ24-F1
#
_entry.id   AF-A0A839HJ24-F1
#
_cell.length_a   1.000
_cell.length_b   1.000
_cell.length_c   1.000
_cell.angle_alpha   90.00
_cell.angle_beta   90.00
_cell.angle_gamma   90.00
#
_symmetry.space_group_name_H-M   'P 1'
#
loop_
_entity.id
_entity.type
_entity.pdbx_description
1 polymer ?
#
loop_
_entity_poly.entity_id
_entity_poly.type
_entity_poly.pdbx_seq_one_letter_code
_entity_poly.pdbx_strand_id
1 'polypeptide(L)'
;MPIPEISKANVLAALKKIDQEGVPNNRHSTRYCLVYSGHRYPPKYVVSLAVHDATGTELDSSQFSGGVETNSLLQNLGFSIVNIRYANDKVDAHSTEYQNSLIGRIVVDWQPNNTSAAQAILLDLLKNHWQQGLHLKFLITQGGFVKILFPSTWHGLEFK
;
A
#
# COMPACT_ATOMS: atom_id res chain seq x y z
N MET A 1 -1.26 19.45 -13.54
CA MET A 1 -0.48 20.66 -13.22
C MET A 1 0.32 20.37 -11.96
N PRO A 2 1.48 21.00 -11.74
CA PRO A 2 2.13 20.90 -10.43
C PRO A 2 1.20 21.49 -9.36
N ILE A 3 1.19 20.87 -8.18
CA ILE A 3 0.48 21.43 -7.03
C ILE A 3 1.09 22.81 -6.72
N PRO A 4 0.29 23.89 -6.60
CA PRO A 4 0.81 25.20 -6.19
C PRO A 4 1.54 25.13 -4.86
N GLU A 5 2.50 26.04 -4.64
CA GLU A 5 3.19 26.11 -3.36
C GLU A 5 2.21 26.46 -2.23
N ILE A 6 2.21 25.63 -1.19
CA ILE A 6 1.40 25.81 0.01
C ILE A 6 2.29 25.82 1.24
N SER A 7 1.94 26.63 2.23
CA SER A 7 2.68 26.71 3.49
C SER A 7 2.14 25.71 4.52
N LYS A 8 2.92 25.48 5.59
CA LYS A 8 2.47 24.72 6.77
C LYS A 8 1.22 25.35 7.40
N ALA A 9 1.10 26.68 7.39
CA ALA A 9 -0.06 27.38 7.93
C ALA A 9 -1.34 27.07 7.13
N ASN A 10 -1.24 27.00 5.80
CA ASN A 10 -2.36 26.66 4.93
C ASN A 10 -2.87 25.23 5.20
N VAL A 11 -1.93 24.30 5.44
CA VAL A 11 -2.29 22.93 5.83
C VAL A 11 -3.00 22.93 7.19
N LEU A 12 -2.52 23.66 8.19
CA LEU A 12 -3.18 23.74 9.49
C LEU A 12 -4.58 24.36 9.40
N ALA A 13 -4.78 25.39 8.56
CA ALA A 13 -6.09 25.96 8.29
C ALA A 13 -7.02 24.93 7.64
N ALA A 14 -6.53 24.13 6.70
CA ALA A 14 -7.28 23.03 6.08
C ALA A 14 -7.69 21.96 7.11
N LEU A 15 -6.81 21.58 8.03
CA LEU A 15 -7.14 20.61 9.09
C LEU A 15 -8.27 21.14 9.98
N LYS A 16 -8.17 22.41 10.42
CA LYS A 16 -9.21 23.06 11.23
C LYS A 16 -10.55 23.09 10.50
N LYS A 17 -10.56 23.35 9.20
CA LYS A 17 -11.78 23.32 8.39
C LYS A 17 -12.39 21.92 8.35
N ILE A 18 -11.57 20.88 8.18
CA ILE A 18 -12.03 19.48 8.22
C ILE A 18 -12.61 19.13 9.59
N ASP A 19 -12.03 19.62 10.69
CA ASP A 19 -12.56 19.39 12.04
C ASP A 19 -13.95 20.03 12.24
N GLN A 20 -14.22 21.15 11.56
CA GLN A 20 -15.48 21.90 11.66
C GLN A 20 -16.57 21.35 10.74
N GLU A 21 -16.22 21.05 9.49
CA GLU A 21 -17.17 20.72 8.41
C GLU A 21 -17.23 19.22 8.12
N GLY A 22 -16.25 18.45 8.60
CA GLY A 22 -16.08 17.05 8.28
C GLY A 22 -15.42 16.81 6.91
N VAL A 23 -15.39 15.53 6.51
CA VAL A 23 -14.88 15.10 5.21
C VAL A 23 -16.07 14.67 4.35
N PRO A 24 -16.22 15.20 3.12
CA PRO A 24 -17.23 14.72 2.18
C PRO A 24 -17.03 13.23 1.84
N ASN A 25 -18.13 12.48 1.64
CA ASN A 25 -18.10 11.03 1.39
C ASN A 25 -17.16 10.60 0.25
N ASN A 26 -17.03 11.41 -0.80
CA ASN A 26 -16.17 11.13 -1.96
C ASN A 26 -14.70 11.58 -1.77
N ARG A 27 -14.36 12.21 -0.65
CA ARG A 27 -13.02 12.74 -0.33
C ARG A 27 -12.31 11.94 0.77
N HIS A 28 -12.89 10.85 1.27
CA HIS A 28 -12.21 9.95 2.20
C HIS A 28 -11.01 9.25 1.55
N SER A 29 -9.98 8.98 2.36
CA SER A 29 -8.80 8.28 1.88
C SER A 29 -8.95 6.76 1.98
N THR A 30 -8.45 6.07 0.97
CA THR A 30 -8.47 4.61 0.89
C THR A 30 -7.12 3.96 1.21
N ARG A 31 -6.01 4.72 1.21
CA ARG A 31 -4.65 4.16 1.36
C ARG A 31 -3.78 4.87 2.37
N TYR A 32 -3.88 6.20 2.50
CA TYR A 32 -2.98 7.00 3.33
C TYR A 32 -3.74 7.99 4.22
N CYS A 33 -3.29 8.22 5.44
CA CYS A 33 -3.82 9.27 6.31
C CYS A 33 -2.70 10.22 6.70
N LEU A 34 -2.99 11.51 6.74
CA LEU A 34 -2.18 12.47 7.47
C LEU A 34 -2.57 12.36 8.94
N VAL A 35 -1.58 12.25 9.82
CA VAL A 35 -1.77 12.21 11.27
C VAL A 35 -1.30 13.52 11.88
N TYR A 36 -2.20 14.18 12.59
CA TYR A 36 -1.88 15.42 13.31
C TYR A 36 -2.70 15.50 14.59
N SER A 37 -2.04 15.78 15.72
CA SER A 37 -2.67 15.92 17.04
C SER A 37 -3.64 14.77 17.38
N GLY A 38 -3.25 13.52 17.07
CA GLY A 38 -4.06 12.33 17.32
C GLY A 38 -5.18 12.05 16.32
N HIS A 39 -5.44 12.96 15.37
CA HIS A 39 -6.50 12.84 14.38
C HIS A 39 -5.95 12.36 13.03
N ARG A 40 -6.81 11.74 12.22
CA ARG A 40 -6.49 11.22 10.88
C ARG A 40 -7.26 11.97 9.80
N TYR A 41 -6.54 12.44 8.80
CA TYR A 41 -7.09 13.27 7.73
C TYR A 41 -6.77 12.68 6.34
N PRO A 42 -7.68 12.80 5.36
CA PRO A 42 -7.43 12.41 3.98
C PRO A 42 -6.43 13.34 3.28
N PRO A 43 -5.20 12.89 2.95
CA PRO A 43 -4.12 13.77 2.47
C PRO A 43 -4.48 14.58 1.23
N LYS A 44 -5.16 13.95 0.26
CA LYS A 44 -5.53 14.61 -1.00
C LYS A 44 -6.54 15.74 -0.79
N TYR A 45 -7.46 15.56 0.14
CA TYR A 45 -8.44 16.59 0.47
C TYR A 45 -7.82 17.74 1.26
N VAL A 46 -6.91 17.43 2.20
CA VAL A 46 -6.12 18.44 2.92
C VAL A 46 -5.38 19.36 1.95
N VAL A 47 -4.71 18.80 0.92
CA VAL A 47 -4.01 19.61 -0.08
C VAL A 47 -4.97 20.46 -0.91
N SER A 48 -6.11 19.92 -1.34
CA SER A 48 -7.12 20.67 -2.10
C SER A 48 -7.61 21.90 -1.32
N LEU A 49 -7.87 21.75 -0.01
CA LEU A 49 -8.25 22.86 0.87
C LEU A 49 -7.11 23.84 1.14
N ALA A 50 -5.88 23.35 1.34
CA ALA A 50 -4.71 24.21 1.57
C ALA A 50 -4.34 25.04 0.34
N VAL A 51 -4.54 24.52 -0.86
CA VAL A 51 -4.34 25.28 -2.11
C VAL A 51 -5.44 26.33 -2.27
N HIS A 52 -6.70 26.00 -1.96
CA HIS A 52 -7.79 26.98 -1.94
C HIS A 52 -7.49 28.13 -0.97
N ASP A 53 -6.99 27.83 0.23
CA ASP A 53 -6.57 28.84 1.21
C ASP A 53 -5.41 29.73 0.68
N ALA A 54 -4.45 29.13 -0.03
CA ALA A 54 -3.28 29.83 -0.57
C ALA A 54 -3.59 30.73 -1.78
N THR A 55 -4.49 30.29 -2.65
CA THR A 55 -4.68 30.86 -4.00
C THR A 55 -6.07 31.44 -4.23
N GLY A 56 -7.02 31.18 -3.33
CA GLY A 56 -8.44 31.49 -3.49
C GLY A 56 -9.17 30.59 -4.51
N THR A 57 -8.51 29.61 -5.12
CA THR A 57 -9.09 28.72 -6.14
C THR A 57 -9.05 27.28 -5.66
N GLU A 58 -10.17 26.56 -5.73
CA GLU A 58 -10.20 25.14 -5.39
C GLU A 58 -9.40 24.36 -6.45
N LEU A 59 -8.37 23.66 -6.00
CA LEU A 59 -7.63 22.75 -6.88
C LEU A 59 -8.49 21.53 -7.15
N ASP A 60 -8.91 21.36 -8.40
CA ASP A 60 -9.65 20.19 -8.82
C ASP A 60 -8.82 18.93 -8.54
N SER A 61 -9.45 17.99 -7.84
CA SER A 61 -8.90 16.68 -7.54
C SER A 61 -8.44 15.89 -8.77
N SER A 62 -8.92 16.22 -9.98
CA SER A 62 -8.46 15.64 -11.24
C SER A 62 -7.07 16.16 -11.69
N GLN A 63 -6.66 17.34 -11.22
CA GLN A 63 -5.48 18.05 -11.69
C GLN A 63 -4.17 17.63 -11.01
N PHE A 64 -4.27 16.85 -9.92
CA PHE A 64 -3.14 16.31 -9.17
C PHE A 64 -3.41 14.89 -8.67
N SER A 65 -2.34 14.13 -8.48
CA SER A 65 -2.41 12.74 -8.05
C SER A 65 -2.40 12.62 -6.53
N GLY A 66 -3.19 11.65 -6.03
CA GLY A 66 -3.02 11.19 -4.65
C GLY A 66 -1.80 10.27 -4.54
N GLY A 67 -1.41 9.90 -3.32
CA GLY A 67 -0.26 9.02 -3.12
C GLY A 67 1.05 9.80 -3.08
N VAL A 68 2.06 9.42 -3.88
CA VAL A 68 3.44 9.94 -3.75
C VAL A 68 3.49 11.45 -3.83
N GLU A 69 2.89 12.07 -4.86
CA GLU A 69 2.92 13.53 -5.06
C GLU A 69 2.36 14.29 -3.84
N THR A 70 1.14 13.93 -3.42
CA THR A 70 0.48 14.52 -2.25
C THR A 70 1.24 14.25 -0.94
N ASN A 71 1.69 13.01 -0.75
CA ASN A 71 2.32 12.58 0.50
C ASN A 71 3.68 13.26 0.69
N SER A 72 4.51 13.30 -0.36
CA SER A 72 5.83 13.93 -0.31
C SER A 72 5.72 15.42 -0.03
N LEU A 73 4.75 16.12 -0.62
CA LEU A 73 4.49 17.54 -0.34
C LEU A 73 4.21 17.77 1.15
N LEU A 74 3.31 16.98 1.73
CA LEU A 74 2.93 17.12 3.15
C LEU A 74 4.08 16.71 4.09
N GLN A 75 4.84 15.68 3.73
CA GLN A 75 6.03 15.26 4.48
C GLN A 75 7.12 16.33 4.48
N ASN A 76 7.36 16.98 3.34
CA ASN A 76 8.32 18.09 3.24
C ASN A 76 7.90 19.31 4.09
N LEU A 77 6.59 19.49 4.32
CA LEU A 77 6.05 20.49 5.25
C LEU A 77 6.06 20.05 6.73
N GLY A 78 6.57 18.84 7.02
CA GLY A 78 6.74 18.29 8.35
C GLY A 78 5.52 17.54 8.91
N PHE A 79 4.58 17.11 8.06
CA PHE A 79 3.43 16.31 8.48
C PHE A 79 3.70 14.81 8.35
N SER A 80 3.13 14.05 9.28
CA SER A 80 3.25 12.58 9.29
C SER A 80 2.19 11.95 8.39
N ILE A 81 2.61 11.10 7.46
CA ILE A 81 1.73 10.30 6.62
C ILE A 81 1.86 8.83 7.00
N VAL A 82 0.74 8.18 7.30
CA VAL A 82 0.66 6.74 7.59
C VAL A 82 -0.14 6.04 6.50
N ASN A 83 0.25 4.82 6.18
CA ASN A 83 -0.56 3.97 5.32
C ASN A 83 -1.60 3.23 6.17
N ILE A 84 -2.87 3.29 5.76
CA ILE A 84 -4.02 2.80 6.54
C ILE A 84 -3.91 1.29 6.81
N ARG A 85 -3.34 0.53 5.87
CA ARG A 85 -3.15 -0.92 6.05
C ARG A 85 -2.18 -1.21 7.19
N TYR A 86 -1.02 -0.57 7.18
CA TYR A 86 -0.02 -0.70 8.25
C TYR A 86 -0.44 -0.09 9.59
N ALA A 87 -1.40 0.85 9.58
CA ALA A 87 -1.93 1.45 10.79
C ALA A 87 -3.01 0.59 11.48
N ASN A 88 -3.68 -0.29 10.74
CA ASN A 88 -4.63 -1.27 11.27
C ASN A 88 -3.93 -2.56 11.71
N ASP A 89 -2.75 -2.87 11.14
CA ASP A 89 -1.92 -4.01 11.53
C ASP A 89 -1.20 -3.82 12.89
N LYS A 90 -1.41 -2.70 13.61
CA LYS A 90 -0.78 -2.40 14.90
C LYS A 90 -1.71 -2.44 16.13
N VAL A 91 -2.82 -3.17 16.06
CA VAL A 91 -3.65 -3.49 17.24
C VAL A 91 -3.81 -5.01 17.34
N ASP A 92 -2.71 -5.72 17.56
CA ASP A 92 -2.71 -7.07 18.12
C ASP A 92 -1.32 -7.35 18.73
N ALA A 93 -1.25 -7.44 20.06
CA ALA A 93 -0.01 -7.60 20.83
C ALA A 93 0.63 -9.00 20.72
N HIS A 94 0.34 -9.78 19.66
CA HIS A 94 0.84 -11.15 19.47
C HIS A 94 1.49 -11.44 18.11
N SER A 95 1.69 -10.44 17.24
CA SER A 95 2.15 -10.65 15.86
C SER A 95 3.61 -10.19 15.61
N THR A 96 4.56 -10.57 16.46
CA THR A 96 5.98 -10.20 16.27
C THR A 96 6.63 -10.88 15.05
N GLU A 97 5.97 -11.85 14.41
CA GLU A 97 6.53 -12.59 13.25
C GLU A 97 5.93 -12.18 11.89
N TYR A 98 4.94 -11.28 11.85
CA TYR A 98 4.30 -10.84 10.61
C TYR A 98 5.03 -9.71 9.87
N GLN A 99 6.17 -9.22 10.41
CA GLN A 99 6.68 -7.89 10.10
C GLN A 99 7.65 -7.75 8.91
N ASN A 100 8.11 -8.79 8.20
CA ASN A 100 8.99 -8.58 7.02
C ASN A 100 8.95 -9.74 6.01
N SER A 101 7.77 -10.24 5.63
CA SER A 101 7.73 -11.20 4.51
C SER A 101 8.01 -10.47 3.20
N LEU A 102 9.17 -10.74 2.60
CA LEU A 102 9.45 -10.30 1.24
C LEU A 102 8.47 -10.98 0.27
N ILE A 103 8.05 -10.26 -0.77
CA ILE A 103 7.26 -10.85 -1.86
C ILE A 103 8.23 -11.29 -2.94
N GLY A 104 8.39 -12.60 -3.11
CA GLY A 104 9.09 -13.18 -4.25
C GLY A 104 8.15 -13.27 -5.46
N ARG A 105 8.52 -12.66 -6.58
CA ARG A 105 7.81 -12.83 -7.86
C ARG A 105 8.63 -13.70 -8.79
N ILE A 106 8.07 -14.84 -9.17
CA ILE A 106 8.64 -15.71 -10.20
C ILE A 106 7.90 -15.41 -11.50
N VAL A 107 8.63 -14.93 -12.51
CA VAL A 107 8.11 -14.75 -13.87
C VAL A 107 8.71 -15.85 -14.72
N VAL A 108 7.86 -16.73 -15.26
CA VAL A 108 8.26 -17.82 -16.13
C VAL A 108 7.96 -17.39 -17.57
N ASP A 109 9.01 -17.14 -18.36
CA ASP A 109 8.92 -16.75 -19.78
C ASP A 109 9.16 -17.95 -20.71
N TRP A 110 8.76 -19.15 -20.27
CA TRP A 110 9.01 -20.39 -21.01
C TRP A 110 7.81 -21.33 -20.93
N GLN A 111 7.59 -22.07 -22.02
CA GLN A 111 6.52 -23.05 -22.11
C GLN A 111 7.06 -24.48 -21.94
N PRO A 112 6.80 -25.14 -20.80
CA PRO A 112 7.15 -26.53 -20.64
C PRO A 112 6.39 -27.44 -21.59
N ASN A 113 7.10 -28.38 -22.21
CA ASN A 113 6.53 -29.39 -23.08
C ASN A 113 5.54 -30.33 -22.35
N ASN A 114 5.66 -30.44 -21.01
CA ASN A 114 4.71 -31.18 -20.16
C ASN A 114 4.80 -30.74 -18.67
N THR A 115 3.80 -31.14 -17.88
CA THR A 115 3.68 -30.80 -16.45
C THR A 115 4.86 -31.32 -15.61
N SER A 116 5.37 -32.51 -15.88
CA SER A 116 6.49 -33.09 -15.12
C SER A 116 7.78 -32.28 -15.31
N ALA A 117 8.04 -31.83 -16.53
CA ALA A 117 9.17 -30.94 -16.83
C ALA A 117 9.02 -29.58 -16.13
N ALA A 118 7.81 -29.00 -16.15
CA ALA A 118 7.50 -27.76 -15.44
C ALA A 118 7.78 -27.88 -13.93
N GLN A 119 7.30 -28.97 -13.33
CA GLN A 119 7.47 -29.26 -11.92
C GLN A 119 8.94 -29.43 -11.54
N ALA A 120 9.71 -30.19 -12.33
CA ALA A 120 11.12 -30.42 -12.07
C ALA A 120 11.91 -29.11 -12.04
N ILE A 121 11.64 -28.21 -12.99
CA ILE A 121 12.32 -26.91 -13.10
C ILE A 121 11.93 -25.98 -11.94
N LEU A 122 10.65 -25.89 -11.58
CA LEU A 122 10.22 -25.06 -10.45
C LEU A 122 10.85 -25.55 -9.13
N LEU A 123 10.91 -26.86 -8.93
CA LEU A 123 11.53 -27.44 -7.74
C LEU A 123 13.04 -27.21 -7.71
N ASP A 124 13.72 -27.30 -8.85
CA ASP A 124 15.15 -27.00 -8.96
C ASP A 124 15.46 -25.53 -8.62
N LEU A 125 14.69 -24.60 -9.19
CA LEU A 125 14.82 -23.17 -8.91
C LEU A 125 14.64 -22.86 -7.41
N LEU A 126 13.60 -23.42 -6.79
CA LEU A 126 13.32 -23.19 -5.37
C LEU A 126 14.36 -23.83 -4.45
N LYS A 127 15.00 -24.93 -4.85
CA LYS A 127 15.99 -25.65 -4.03
C LYS A 127 17.41 -25.11 -4.18
N ASN A 128 17.83 -24.86 -5.42
CA ASN A 128 19.23 -24.67 -5.75
C ASN A 128 19.58 -23.23 -6.09
N HIS A 129 18.61 -22.45 -6.59
CA HIS A 129 18.83 -21.09 -7.07
C HIS A 129 18.19 -20.04 -6.17
N TRP A 130 17.40 -20.46 -5.18
CA TRP A 130 16.74 -19.55 -4.26
C TRP A 130 17.63 -19.17 -3.07
N GLN A 131 17.56 -17.92 -2.65
CA GLN A 131 18.29 -17.43 -1.48
C GLN A 131 17.74 -18.06 -0.19
N GLN A 132 18.59 -18.78 0.52
CA GLN A 132 18.25 -19.45 1.77
C GLN A 132 18.00 -18.44 2.90
N GLY A 133 17.16 -18.80 3.87
CA GLY A 133 16.87 -17.99 5.06
C GLY A 133 15.82 -16.88 4.86
N LEU A 134 15.13 -16.84 3.72
CA LEU A 134 14.05 -15.87 3.47
C LEU A 134 12.67 -16.45 3.79
N HIS A 135 11.87 -15.71 4.55
CA HIS A 135 10.45 -16.01 4.78
C HIS A 135 9.60 -15.33 3.71
N LEU A 136 8.97 -16.12 2.84
CA LEU A 136 8.29 -15.62 1.64
C LEU A 136 6.83 -16.01 1.56
N LYS A 137 6.04 -15.11 0.98
CA LYS A 137 4.67 -15.37 0.55
C LYS A 137 4.67 -15.54 -0.97
N PHE A 138 4.21 -16.68 -1.46
CA PHE A 138 4.09 -16.93 -2.90
C PHE A 138 2.74 -16.42 -3.40
N LEU A 139 2.79 -15.63 -4.47
CA LEU A 139 1.62 -15.28 -5.27
C LEU A 139 1.77 -15.93 -6.65
N ILE A 140 0.94 -16.91 -6.96
CA ILE A 140 0.88 -17.56 -8.26
C ILE A 140 -0.34 -17.00 -8.98
N THR A 141 -0.13 -16.08 -9.92
CA THR A 141 -1.22 -15.50 -10.72
C THR A 141 -1.59 -16.46 -11.85
N GLN A 142 -2.90 -16.67 -12.07
CA GLN A 142 -3.38 -17.50 -13.16
C GLN A 142 -3.12 -16.83 -14.52
N GLY A 143 -2.02 -17.21 -15.15
CA GLY A 143 -1.72 -16.97 -16.55
C GLY A 143 -1.47 -18.30 -17.26
N GLY A 144 -2.37 -19.26 -17.07
CA GLY A 144 -2.25 -20.63 -17.58
C GLY A 144 -1.26 -21.51 -16.81
N PHE A 145 -1.50 -22.82 -16.83
CA PHE A 145 -0.56 -23.91 -16.47
C PHE A 145 -0.41 -24.39 -15.01
N VAL A 146 -1.46 -24.35 -14.18
CA VAL A 146 -1.54 -25.34 -13.07
C VAL A 146 -2.88 -26.07 -13.12
N LYS A 147 -2.87 -27.25 -13.74
CA LYS A 147 -3.95 -28.23 -13.64
C LYS A 147 -3.34 -29.53 -13.11
N ILE A 148 -3.30 -29.65 -11.79
CA ILE A 148 -2.98 -30.89 -11.08
C ILE A 148 -4.17 -31.25 -10.18
N LEU A 149 -4.37 -32.53 -9.89
CA LEU A 149 -5.28 -32.96 -8.83
C LEU A 149 -4.69 -32.47 -7.50
N PHE A 150 -5.31 -31.42 -6.96
CA PHE A 150 -4.98 -30.89 -5.65
C PHE A 150 -5.26 -31.97 -4.60
N PRO A 151 -4.41 -32.19 -3.58
CA PRO A 151 -4.67 -33.21 -2.56
C PRO A 151 -6.02 -32.93 -1.89
N SER A 152 -6.84 -33.97 -1.75
CA SER A 152 -8.20 -33.87 -1.18
C SER A 152 -8.21 -33.46 0.29
N THR A 153 -7.06 -33.51 0.95
CA THR A 153 -6.87 -32.96 2.30
C THR A 153 -5.53 -32.24 2.39
N TRP A 154 -5.59 -30.98 2.82
CA TRP A 154 -4.42 -30.17 3.17
C TRP A 154 -4.50 -29.88 4.67
N HIS A 155 -3.56 -30.41 5.43
CA HIS A 155 -3.37 -30.06 6.83
C HIS A 155 -2.28 -28.99 6.83
N GLY A 156 -2.68 -27.73 6.96
CA GLY A 156 -1.74 -26.64 7.18
C GLY A 156 -0.85 -26.98 8.37
N LEU A 157 0.44 -26.70 8.27
CA LEU A 157 1.37 -26.91 9.36
C LEU A 157 0.86 -26.15 10.59
N GLU A 158 0.45 -26.88 11.63
CA GLU A 158 0.19 -26.32 12.95
C GLU A 158 1.54 -25.81 13.49
N PHE A 159 1.63 -24.50 13.66
CA PHE A 159 2.76 -23.88 14.34
C PHE A 159 2.68 -24.25 15.83
N LYS A 160 3.68 -24.97 16.33
CA LYS A 160 3.95 -25.12 17.76
C LYS A 160 4.78 -23.94 18.27
#